data_AF-B1KKL7-F1
#
_entry.id   AF-B1KKL7-F1
#
_cell.length_a   1.000
_cell.length_b   1.000
_cell.length_c   1.000
_cell.angle_alpha   90.00
_cell.angle_beta   90.00
_cell.angle_gamma   90.00
#
_symmetry.space_group_name_H-M   'P 1'
#
loop_
_entity.id
_entity.type
_entity.pdbx_description
1 polymer ?
#
loop_
_entity_poly.entity_id
_entity_poly.type
_entity_poly.pdbx_seq_one_letter_code
_entity_poly.pdbx_strand_id
1 'polypeptide(L)'
;MKKSAVLSDCRQYRYELWRVWDESKPYTVFIGLNPSTADETEDDPTIRRCINFAKSWGYGGLCMVNLFAFRATQPEDMKRASDPIGSQNDSTLLRLAENAGVIVAAWGNDGVFMERSSKVRTMLPTISALKVNKSGEPAHPLYLKSSLTPVAFVD
;
A
#
# COMPACT_ATOMS: atom_id res chain seq x y z
N MET A 1 -13.49 -8.82 12.32
CA MET A 1 -12.24 -8.35 11.70
C MET A 1 -11.69 -7.22 12.54
N LYS A 2 -10.44 -7.34 13.01
CA LYS A 2 -9.73 -6.31 13.78
C LYS A 2 -9.31 -5.19 12.82
N LYS A 3 -9.52 -3.94 13.24
CA LYS A 3 -9.19 -2.73 12.49
C LYS A 3 -8.26 -1.86 13.34
N SER A 4 -7.18 -1.35 12.75
CA SER A 4 -6.33 -0.34 13.38
C SER A 4 -5.63 0.51 12.32
N ALA A 5 -5.14 1.68 12.71
CA ALA A 5 -4.33 2.54 11.87
C ALA A 5 -3.24 3.20 12.74
N VAL A 6 -2.11 3.51 12.13
CA VAL A 6 -1.03 4.28 12.76
C VAL A 6 -0.89 5.60 12.01
N LEU A 7 -1.10 6.70 12.73
CA LEU A 7 -1.02 8.06 12.21
C LEU A 7 0.01 8.85 13.03
N SER A 8 0.55 9.91 12.42
CA SER A 8 1.31 10.90 13.16
C SER A 8 0.42 11.65 14.16
N ASP A 9 1.03 12.25 15.19
CA ASP A 9 0.31 13.07 16.19
C ASP A 9 -0.47 14.22 15.55
N CYS A 10 0.11 14.85 14.52
CA CYS A 10 -0.55 15.90 13.75
C CYS A 10 -1.62 15.37 12.77
N ARG A 11 -1.79 14.05 12.68
CA ARG A 11 -2.74 13.34 11.80
C ARG A 11 -2.58 13.64 10.31
N GLN A 12 -1.51 14.31 9.89
CA GLN A 12 -1.21 14.57 8.48
C GLN A 12 -0.63 13.34 7.78
N TYR A 13 -0.06 12.39 8.52
CA TYR A 13 0.53 11.19 7.97
C TYR A 13 -0.23 9.95 8.45
N ARG A 14 -0.42 8.97 7.56
CA ARG A 14 -0.86 7.62 7.91
C ARG A 14 0.19 6.63 7.43
N TYR A 15 0.84 5.97 8.37
CA TYR A 15 1.89 5.01 8.09
C TYR A 15 1.32 3.61 7.82
N GLU A 16 0.22 3.26 8.48
CA GLU A 16 -0.35 1.91 8.41
C GLU A 16 -1.87 1.93 8.50
N LEU A 17 -2.51 1.01 7.80
CA LEU A 17 -3.93 0.69 7.96
C LEU A 17 -4.12 -0.82 7.91
N TRP A 18 -4.56 -1.39 9.03
CA TRP A 18 -4.69 -2.83 9.22
C TRP A 18 -6.13 -3.30 9.16
N ARG A 19 -6.31 -4.48 8.54
CA ARG A 19 -7.55 -5.25 8.47
C ARG A 19 -7.22 -6.72 8.64
N VAL A 20 -7.48 -7.28 9.81
CA VAL A 20 -7.12 -8.68 10.15
C VAL A 20 -8.38 -9.49 10.44
N TRP A 21 -8.63 -10.54 9.65
CA TRP A 21 -9.79 -11.42 9.79
C TRP A 21 -9.44 -12.82 10.31
N ASP A 22 -8.18 -13.21 10.26
CA ASP A 22 -7.68 -14.49 10.77
C ASP A 22 -6.22 -14.32 11.22
N GLU A 23 -5.98 -14.26 12.52
CA GLU A 23 -4.64 -14.06 13.11
C GLU A 23 -3.76 -15.32 13.02
N SER A 24 -4.30 -16.50 12.66
CA SER A 24 -3.51 -17.72 12.49
C SER A 24 -2.87 -17.86 11.12
N LYS A 25 -3.03 -16.86 10.23
CA LYS A 25 -2.54 -16.87 8.85
C LYS A 25 -1.67 -15.65 8.57
N PRO A 26 -0.73 -15.73 7.62
CA PRO A 26 0.09 -14.58 7.23
C PRO A 26 -0.77 -13.43 6.69
N TYR A 27 -0.25 -12.21 6.75
CA TYR A 27 -0.88 -11.02 6.17
C TYR A 27 -0.24 -10.63 4.84
N THR A 28 -0.96 -9.84 4.05
CA THR A 28 -0.44 -9.17 2.86
C THR A 28 -0.10 -7.72 3.17
N VAL A 29 0.93 -7.20 2.52
CA VAL A 29 1.19 -5.75 2.44
C VAL A 29 0.81 -5.28 1.06
N PHE A 30 -0.06 -4.27 0.97
CA PHE A 30 -0.28 -3.53 -0.26
C PHE A 30 0.33 -2.14 -0.13
N ILE A 31 1.13 -1.74 -1.12
CA ILE A 31 1.77 -0.43 -1.18
C ILE A 31 1.04 0.43 -2.21
N GLY A 32 0.22 1.35 -1.73
CA GLY A 32 -0.45 2.37 -2.54
C GLY A 32 0.40 3.61 -2.77
N LEU A 33 -0.17 4.62 -3.42
CA LEU A 33 0.52 5.89 -3.68
C LEU A 33 0.59 6.75 -2.42
N ASN A 34 -0.58 7.17 -1.93
CA ASN A 34 -0.75 8.01 -0.76
C ASN A 34 -2.09 7.68 -0.08
N PRO A 35 -2.18 7.83 1.26
CA PRO A 35 -3.44 7.63 1.96
C PRO A 35 -4.44 8.74 1.65
N SER A 36 -5.71 8.39 1.48
CA SER A 36 -6.81 9.35 1.46
C SER A 36 -7.11 9.88 2.86
N THR A 37 -7.87 10.99 2.95
CA THR A 37 -8.34 11.54 4.22
C THR A 37 -9.50 10.74 4.82
N ALA A 38 -10.04 9.75 4.11
CA ALA A 38 -11.19 8.97 4.55
C ALA A 38 -10.97 8.31 5.92
N ASP A 39 -12.05 8.24 6.69
CA ASP A 39 -12.06 7.79 8.09
C ASP A 39 -11.43 6.40 8.25
N GLU A 40 -10.59 6.26 9.28
CA GLU A 40 -9.82 5.05 9.60
C GLU A 40 -10.72 3.82 9.86
N THR A 41 -12.01 4.07 10.10
CA THR A 41 -13.06 3.10 10.43
C THR A 41 -13.72 2.49 9.20
N GLU A 42 -13.88 3.26 8.11
CA GLU A 42 -14.59 2.84 6.90
C GLU A 42 -13.64 2.31 5.83
N ASP A 43 -14.11 1.29 5.11
CA ASP A 43 -13.33 0.64 4.06
C ASP A 43 -13.71 1.22 2.70
N ASP A 44 -12.85 2.09 2.17
CA ASP A 44 -13.02 2.65 0.83
C ASP A 44 -12.99 1.54 -0.26
N PRO A 45 -13.38 1.84 -1.51
CA PRO A 45 -13.39 0.86 -2.59
C PRO A 45 -12.04 0.15 -2.80
N THR A 46 -10.91 0.85 -2.60
CA THR A 46 -9.56 0.30 -2.75
C THR A 46 -9.25 -0.69 -1.63
N ILE A 47 -9.54 -0.33 -0.38
CA ILE A 47 -9.33 -1.22 0.77
C ILE A 47 -10.19 -2.49 0.64
N ARG A 48 -11.48 -2.35 0.32
CA ARG A 48 -12.35 -3.51 0.08
C ARG A 48 -11.81 -4.41 -1.04
N ARG A 49 -11.25 -3.80 -2.08
CA ARG A 49 -10.64 -4.53 -3.20
C ARG A 49 -9.41 -5.32 -2.76
N CYS A 50 -8.50 -4.70 -2.02
CA CYS A 50 -7.29 -5.36 -1.52
C CYS A 50 -7.62 -6.48 -0.51
N ILE A 51 -8.63 -6.28 0.36
CA ILE A 51 -9.13 -7.32 1.28
C ILE A 51 -9.61 -8.54 0.48
N ASN A 52 -10.40 -8.34 -0.56
CA ASN A 52 -10.94 -9.44 -1.36
C ASN A 52 -9.84 -10.22 -2.08
N PHE A 53 -8.84 -9.52 -2.63
CA PHE A 53 -7.66 -10.15 -3.20
C PHE A 53 -6.93 -11.01 -2.16
N ALA A 54 -6.55 -10.42 -1.02
CA ALA A 54 -5.84 -11.12 0.05
C ALA A 54 -6.60 -12.35 0.57
N LYS A 55 -7.93 -12.24 0.74
CA LYS A 55 -8.79 -13.38 1.09
C LYS A 55 -8.77 -14.48 0.03
N SER A 56 -8.87 -14.10 -1.25
CA SER A 56 -8.88 -15.06 -2.37
C SER A 56 -7.58 -15.85 -2.49
N TRP A 57 -6.46 -15.28 -2.03
CA TRP A 57 -5.16 -15.94 -2.00
C TRP A 57 -4.90 -16.69 -0.68
N GLY A 58 -5.85 -16.69 0.25
CA GLY A 58 -5.78 -17.46 1.49
C GLY A 58 -5.08 -16.76 2.67
N TYR A 59 -4.81 -15.45 2.59
CA TYR A 59 -4.20 -14.71 3.70
C TYR A 59 -5.20 -14.36 4.81
N GLY A 60 -4.68 -14.04 6.00
CA GLY A 60 -5.45 -13.70 7.20
C GLY A 60 -5.63 -12.21 7.48
N GLY A 61 -4.88 -11.37 6.78
CA GLY A 61 -4.97 -9.92 6.95
C GLY A 61 -4.40 -9.13 5.79
N LEU A 62 -4.72 -7.84 5.80
CA LEU A 62 -4.20 -6.79 4.92
C LEU A 62 -3.59 -5.70 5.79
N CYS A 63 -2.37 -5.30 5.47
CA CYS A 63 -1.78 -4.04 5.86
C CYS A 63 -1.64 -3.15 4.62
N MET A 64 -2.37 -2.02 4.60
CA MET A 64 -2.22 -1.02 3.56
C MET A 64 -1.23 0.05 4.01
N VAL A 65 -0.16 0.21 3.25
CA VAL A 65 0.88 1.24 3.39
C VAL A 65 0.99 2.02 2.08
N ASN A 66 1.82 3.07 2.04
CA ASN A 66 1.92 3.93 0.87
C ASN A 66 3.36 4.37 0.59
N LEU A 67 3.65 4.66 -0.67
CA LEU A 67 4.91 5.31 -1.07
C LEU A 67 5.11 6.63 -0.31
N PHE A 68 4.04 7.39 -0.14
CA PHE A 68 3.99 8.67 0.57
C PHE A 68 3.00 8.56 1.73
N ALA A 69 3.41 8.86 2.96
CA ALA A 69 2.51 8.76 4.11
C ALA A 69 1.57 9.96 4.24
N PHE A 70 1.82 11.06 3.52
CA PHE A 70 1.01 12.26 3.62
C PHE A 70 -0.43 12.02 3.14
N ARG A 71 -1.40 12.37 3.99
CA ARG A 71 -2.82 12.14 3.75
C ARG A 71 -3.40 13.22 2.83
N ALA A 72 -3.87 12.79 1.68
CA ALA A 72 -4.51 13.65 0.70
C ALA A 72 -5.49 12.83 -0.15
N THR A 73 -6.66 13.38 -0.47
CA THR A 73 -7.59 12.71 -1.40
C THR A 73 -7.01 12.67 -2.81
N GLN A 74 -6.39 13.77 -3.24
CA GLN A 74 -5.83 13.90 -4.57
C GLN A 74 -4.29 13.80 -4.55
N PRO A 75 -3.67 13.04 -5.46
CA PRO A 75 -2.21 12.94 -5.54
C PRO A 75 -1.51 14.29 -5.70
N GLU A 76 -2.13 15.25 -6.38
CA GLU A 76 -1.57 16.58 -6.57
C GLU A 76 -1.41 17.37 -5.26
N ASP A 77 -2.24 17.12 -4.26
CA ASP A 77 -2.08 17.76 -2.95
C ASP A 77 -0.96 17.11 -2.15
N MET A 78 -0.80 15.79 -2.27
CA MET A 78 0.37 15.07 -1.73
C MET A 78 1.66 15.60 -2.37
N LYS A 79 1.72 15.78 -3.69
CA LYS A 79 2.90 16.30 -4.39
C LYS A 79 3.28 17.73 -3.98
N ARG A 80 2.32 18.53 -3.47
CA ARG A 80 2.55 19.88 -2.96
C ARG A 80 3.02 19.93 -1.51
N ALA A 81 2.89 18.83 -0.76
CA ALA A 81 3.37 18.79 0.62
C ALA A 81 4.90 18.95 0.65
N SER A 82 5.42 19.67 1.65
CA SER A 82 6.87 19.88 1.79
C SER A 82 7.63 18.60 2.14
N ASP A 83 6.98 17.69 2.87
CA ASP A 83 7.46 16.34 3.16
C ASP A 83 6.33 15.35 2.89
N PRO A 84 6.16 14.85 1.66
CA PRO A 84 5.09 13.91 1.35
C PRO A 84 5.40 12.49 1.86
N ILE A 85 6.68 12.17 2.08
CA ILE A 85 7.13 10.83 2.47
C ILE A 85 6.74 10.59 3.92
N GLY A 86 7.05 11.54 4.81
CA GLY A 86 6.85 11.43 6.25
C GLY A 86 7.96 10.64 6.94
N SER A 87 8.47 11.20 8.04
CA SER A 87 9.69 10.74 8.73
C SER A 87 9.73 9.25 9.14
N GLN A 88 8.58 8.64 9.45
CA GLN A 88 8.50 7.23 9.88
C GLN A 88 8.15 6.26 8.74
N ASN A 89 7.97 6.74 7.51
CA ASN A 89 7.41 5.91 6.44
C ASN A 89 8.36 4.79 5.99
N ASP A 90 9.64 5.10 5.78
CA ASP A 90 10.62 4.10 5.33
C ASP A 90 10.87 3.00 6.35
N SER A 91 11.04 3.36 7.62
CA SER A 91 11.18 2.38 8.71
C SER A 91 9.93 1.52 8.88
N THR A 92 8.75 2.10 8.65
CA THR A 92 7.48 1.36 8.67
C THR A 92 7.37 0.37 7.51
N LEU A 93 7.73 0.79 6.29
CA LEU A 93 7.76 -0.08 5.12
C LEU A 93 8.69 -1.28 5.32
N LEU A 94 9.91 -1.04 5.82
CA LEU A 94 10.89 -2.10 6.10
C LEU A 94 10.38 -3.11 7.14
N ARG A 95 9.91 -2.63 8.30
CA ARG A 95 9.41 -3.48 9.38
C ARG A 95 8.23 -4.35 8.95
N LEU A 96 7.32 -3.79 8.16
CA LEU A 96 6.13 -4.51 7.72
C LEU A 96 6.42 -5.51 6.61
N ALA A 97 7.37 -5.20 5.73
CA ALA A 97 7.80 -6.06 4.65
C ALA A 97 8.48 -7.35 5.16
N GLU A 98 9.23 -7.27 6.26
CA GLU A 98 9.99 -8.39 6.83
C GLU A 98 9.14 -9.63 7.15
N ASN A 99 7.91 -9.42 7.65
CA ASN A 99 7.02 -10.49 8.09
C ASN A 99 5.79 -10.67 7.18
N ALA A 100 5.75 -9.98 6.03
CA ALA A 100 4.65 -10.08 5.10
C ALA A 100 4.69 -11.41 4.34
N GLY A 101 3.54 -12.08 4.22
CA GLY A 101 3.45 -13.27 3.38
C GLY A 101 3.47 -12.96 1.87
N VAL A 102 3.15 -11.73 1.49
CA VAL A 102 3.39 -11.16 0.15
C VAL A 102 3.34 -9.63 0.23
N ILE A 103 4.18 -8.97 -0.57
CA ILE A 103 4.20 -7.52 -0.75
C ILE A 103 3.72 -7.21 -2.16
N VAL A 104 2.67 -6.40 -2.28
CA VAL A 104 2.01 -6.06 -3.55
C VAL A 104 2.11 -4.57 -3.82
N ALA A 105 2.81 -4.21 -4.87
CA ALA A 105 2.86 -2.87 -5.42
C ALA A 105 1.53 -2.52 -6.12
N ALA A 106 1.00 -1.35 -5.82
CA ALA A 106 -0.35 -0.93 -6.19
C ALA A 106 -0.48 0.60 -6.37
N TRP A 107 0.63 1.31 -6.54
CA TRP A 107 0.71 2.77 -6.44
C TRP A 107 0.40 3.56 -7.72
N GLY A 108 0.21 2.90 -8.87
CA GLY A 108 -0.14 3.60 -10.10
C GLY A 108 1.02 4.42 -10.69
N ASN A 109 0.72 5.17 -11.75
CA ASN A 109 1.76 5.85 -12.56
C ASN A 109 2.50 6.96 -11.82
N ASP A 110 1.88 7.56 -10.80
CA ASP A 110 2.47 8.66 -10.03
C ASP A 110 3.56 8.18 -9.05
N GLY A 111 3.81 6.87 -8.94
CA GLY A 111 4.89 6.34 -8.10
C GLY A 111 6.28 6.86 -8.49
N VAL A 112 6.47 7.28 -9.74
CA VAL A 112 7.73 7.86 -10.24
C VAL A 112 8.08 9.19 -9.58
N PHE A 113 7.12 9.87 -8.94
CA PHE A 113 7.35 11.16 -8.30
C PHE A 113 8.47 11.03 -7.26
N MET A 114 9.44 11.95 -7.29
CA MET A 114 10.65 11.92 -6.44
C MET A 114 11.48 10.61 -6.53
N GLU A 115 11.34 9.87 -7.65
CA GLU A 115 11.93 8.53 -7.86
C GLU A 115 11.49 7.53 -6.79
N ARG A 116 10.31 7.74 -6.19
CA ARG A 116 9.90 7.05 -4.98
C ARG A 116 9.66 5.56 -5.23
N SER A 117 9.04 5.20 -6.34
CA SER A 117 8.83 3.80 -6.74
C SER A 117 10.16 3.05 -6.81
N SER A 118 11.17 3.62 -7.48
CA SER A 118 12.52 3.02 -7.57
C SER A 118 13.17 2.85 -6.20
N LYS A 119 13.18 3.89 -5.35
CA LYS A 119 13.77 3.84 -4.00
C LYS A 119 13.13 2.75 -3.12
N VAL A 120 11.79 2.66 -3.13
CA VAL A 120 11.08 1.63 -2.35
C VAL A 120 11.35 0.23 -2.89
N ARG A 121 11.45 0.07 -4.21
CA ARG A 121 11.81 -1.23 -4.82
C ARG A 121 13.20 -1.69 -4.43
N THR A 122 14.17 -0.79 -4.32
CA THR A 122 15.53 -1.12 -3.85
C THR A 122 15.56 -1.41 -2.34
N MET A 123 14.72 -0.75 -1.55
CA MET A 123 14.71 -0.86 -0.09
C MET A 123 14.06 -2.16 0.41
N LEU A 124 13.06 -2.67 -0.30
CA LEU A 124 12.26 -3.81 0.14
C LEU A 124 12.73 -5.13 -0.49
N PRO A 125 12.45 -6.28 0.14
CA PRO A 125 12.62 -7.59 -0.51
C PRO A 125 11.70 -7.72 -1.73
N THR A 126 11.69 -8.89 -2.38
CA THR A 126 10.90 -9.14 -3.60
C THR A 126 9.47 -8.59 -3.53
N ILE A 127 9.22 -7.54 -4.31
CA ILE A 127 7.90 -6.94 -4.47
C ILE A 127 7.17 -7.64 -5.63
N SER A 128 5.88 -7.89 -5.47
CA SER A 128 5.00 -8.39 -6.53
C SER A 128 4.07 -7.29 -7.04
N ALA A 129 3.50 -7.45 -8.22
CA ALA A 129 2.42 -6.61 -8.74
C ALA A 129 1.29 -7.49 -9.30
N LEU A 130 0.07 -6.97 -9.35
CA LEU A 130 -1.05 -7.67 -10.01
C LEU A 130 -1.10 -7.42 -11.51
N LYS A 131 -0.60 -6.27 -11.93
CA LYS A 131 -0.48 -5.84 -13.31
C LYS A 131 0.51 -4.69 -13.35
N VAL A 132 1.30 -4.61 -14.42
CA VAL A 132 2.16 -3.47 -14.72
C VAL A 132 1.54 -2.67 -15.86
N ASN A 133 1.49 -1.35 -15.72
CA ASN A 133 1.01 -0.43 -16.75
C ASN A 133 2.04 -0.27 -17.86
N LYS A 134 1.65 0.36 -18.98
CA LYS A 134 2.58 0.68 -20.09
C LYS A 134 3.74 1.60 -19.66
N SER A 135 3.56 2.33 -18.55
CA SER A 135 4.58 3.18 -17.93
C SER A 135 5.69 2.40 -17.21
N GLY A 136 5.53 1.09 -17.00
CA GLY A 136 6.40 0.30 -16.14
C GLY A 136 5.99 0.33 -14.65
N GLU A 137 5.02 1.15 -14.26
CA GLU A 137 4.53 1.24 -12.89
C GLU A 137 3.38 0.24 -12.61
N PRO A 138 3.22 -0.26 -11.37
CA PRO A 138 2.16 -1.18 -11.00
C PRO A 138 0.78 -0.52 -11.10
N ALA A 139 -0.19 -1.25 -11.63
CA ALA A 139 -1.55 -0.76 -11.77
C ALA A 139 -2.26 -0.62 -10.42
N HIS A 140 -3.09 0.41 -10.28
CA HIS A 140 -3.97 0.56 -9.13
C HIS A 140 -5.01 -0.58 -9.07
N PRO A 141 -5.30 -1.17 -7.90
CA PRO A 141 -6.02 -2.44 -7.80
C PRO A 141 -7.52 -2.34 -8.08
N LEU A 142 -8.12 -1.15 -7.91
CA LEU A 142 -9.57 -0.93 -7.91
C LEU A 142 -10.29 -1.54 -9.12
N TYR A 143 -9.70 -1.43 -10.31
CA TYR A 143 -10.33 -1.84 -11.57
C TYR A 143 -9.76 -3.15 -12.16
N LEU A 144 -8.90 -3.85 -11.42
CA LEU A 144 -8.31 -5.09 -11.89
C LEU A 144 -9.30 -6.26 -11.82
N LYS A 145 -9.03 -7.37 -12.49
CA LYS A 145 -9.86 -8.60 -12.39
C LYS A 145 -9.60 -9.31 -11.07
N SER A 146 -10.63 -9.91 -10.46
CA SER A 146 -10.52 -10.53 -9.13
C SER A 146 -9.72 -11.83 -9.12
N SER A 147 -9.58 -12.47 -10.28
CA SER A 147 -8.83 -13.71 -10.46
C SER A 147 -7.32 -13.53 -10.55
N LEU A 148 -6.81 -12.29 -10.50
CA LEU A 148 -5.37 -12.06 -10.58
C LEU A 148 -4.67 -12.50 -9.29
N THR A 149 -3.48 -13.06 -9.47
CA THR A 149 -2.55 -13.39 -8.41
C THR A 149 -1.30 -12.50 -8.53
N PRO A 150 -0.59 -12.21 -7.42
CA PRO A 150 0.63 -11.44 -7.47
C PRO A 150 1.70 -12.16 -8.28
N VAL A 151 2.38 -11.42 -9.16
CA VAL A 151 3.56 -11.88 -9.90
C VAL A 151 4.75 -11.00 -9.54
N ALA A 152 5.97 -11.57 -9.54
CA ALA A 152 7.17 -10.82 -9.23
C ALA A 152 7.27 -9.55 -10.10
N PHE A 153 7.51 -8.41 -9.46
CA PHE A 153 7.63 -7.12 -10.13
C PHE A 153 9.09 -6.86 -10.47
N VAL A 154 9.53 -7.49 -11.56
CA VAL A 154 10.88 -7.38 -12.10
C VAL A 154 11.02 -6.16 -13.02
N ASP A 155 12.24 -5.63 -13.10
CA ASP A 155 12.63 -4.61 -14.08
C ASP A 155 12.62 -5.14 -15.53
#